data_AF-A0A7C1C8U1-F1
#
_entry.id   AF-A0A7C1C8U1-F1
#
_cell.length_a   1.000
_cell.length_b   1.000
_cell.length_c   1.000
_cell.angle_alpha   90.00
_cell.angle_beta   90.00
_cell.angle_gamma   90.00
#
_symmetry.space_group_name_H-M   'P 1'
#
loop_
_entity.id
_entity.type
_entity.pdbx_description
1 polymer ?
#
loop_
_entity_poly.entity_id
_entity_poly.type
_entity_poly.pdbx_seq_one_letter_code
_entity_poly.pdbx_strand_id
1 'polypeptide(L)'
;MDKLLNNPKARLYIEAADRYLDCIGYTEHGLRHCGVVSKTAYRILKKLGYPEKTAVLAAAAGFLHDIGNMLGRDMHHKMGALLSKEILEETGFELRDIITIMTAVVIHEEIEGSIPDEVSASMLIADKSDVHRSRVRNPSMVSQDIHDRVNYAATESDLSIDPPAKLITLSLVIDTRISQVIEYFEIFLSRMSTCRQAARTLGAEFNLYINNTRMA
;
A
#
# COMPACT_ATOMS: atom_id res chain seq x y z
N MET A 1 -9.14 -6.58 -15.02
CA MET A 1 -7.82 -6.62 -14.36
C MET A 1 -6.70 -6.97 -15.33
N ASP A 2 -6.76 -8.09 -16.06
CA ASP A 2 -5.65 -8.51 -16.94
C ASP A 2 -5.23 -7.48 -17.98
N LYS A 3 -6.19 -6.76 -18.59
CA LYS A 3 -5.91 -5.64 -19.49
C LYS A 3 -5.08 -4.54 -18.82
N LEU A 4 -5.36 -4.24 -17.55
CA LEU A 4 -4.66 -3.22 -16.77
C LEU A 4 -3.24 -3.66 -16.41
N LEU A 5 -3.07 -4.90 -15.92
CA LEU A 5 -1.76 -5.44 -15.54
C LEU A 5 -0.79 -5.53 -16.72
N ASN A 6 -1.32 -5.72 -17.93
CA ASN A 6 -0.56 -5.78 -19.18
C ASN A 6 -0.56 -4.45 -19.95
N ASN A 7 -1.17 -3.38 -19.42
CA ASN A 7 -1.22 -2.10 -20.10
C ASN A 7 0.20 -1.46 -20.12
N PRO A 8 0.76 -1.15 -21.30
CA PRO A 8 2.14 -0.65 -21.40
C PRO A 8 2.32 0.74 -20.77
N LYS A 9 1.29 1.61 -20.83
CA LYS A 9 1.32 2.95 -20.24
C LYS A 9 1.39 2.88 -18.72
N ALA A 10 0.55 2.04 -18.10
CA ALA A 10 0.58 1.81 -16.66
C ALA A 10 1.96 1.34 -16.18
N ARG A 11 2.55 0.36 -16.88
CA ARG A 11 3.87 -0.16 -16.55
C ARG A 11 4.98 0.90 -16.68
N LEU A 12 4.96 1.67 -17.77
CA LEU A 12 5.94 2.75 -17.97
C LEU A 12 5.82 3.85 -16.91
N TYR A 13 4.61 4.17 -16.46
CA TYR A 13 4.42 5.14 -15.38
C TYR A 13 4.94 4.61 -14.05
N ILE A 14 4.69 3.34 -13.71
CA ILE A 14 5.24 2.70 -12.51
C ILE A 14 6.77 2.69 -12.57
N GLU A 15 7.36 2.31 -13.70
CA GLU A 15 8.81 2.30 -13.87
C GLU A 15 9.42 3.71 -13.80
N ALA A 16 8.72 4.73 -14.32
CA ALA A 16 9.17 6.12 -14.23
C ALA A 16 9.08 6.66 -12.79
N ALA A 17 7.99 6.36 -12.08
CA ALA A 17 7.82 6.66 -10.66
C ALA A 17 8.93 6.03 -9.82
N ASP A 18 9.22 4.75 -10.05
CA ASP A 18 10.26 4.02 -9.34
C ASP A 18 11.65 4.63 -9.57
N ARG A 19 11.99 4.98 -10.83
CA ARG A 19 13.25 5.65 -11.16
C ARG A 19 13.39 7.01 -10.50
N TYR A 20 12.32 7.81 -10.45
CA TYR A 20 12.36 9.10 -9.76
C TYR A 20 12.67 8.93 -8.27
N LEU A 21 12.02 7.96 -7.62
CA LEU A 21 12.21 7.66 -6.21
C LEU A 21 13.62 7.13 -5.90
N ASP A 22 14.17 6.30 -6.78
CA ASP A 22 15.56 5.85 -6.69
C ASP A 22 16.55 7.04 -6.74
N CYS A 23 16.35 7.98 -7.67
CA CYS A 23 17.19 9.17 -7.80
C CYS A 23 17.27 10.04 -6.53
N ILE A 24 16.21 10.04 -5.71
CA ILE A 24 16.16 10.79 -4.45
C ILE A 24 16.45 9.92 -3.22
N GLY A 25 16.89 8.67 -3.42
CA GLY A 25 17.28 7.76 -2.35
C GLY A 25 16.11 7.15 -1.57
N TYR A 26 14.91 7.07 -2.16
CA TYR A 26 13.72 6.53 -1.51
C TYR A 26 13.51 5.04 -1.81
N THR A 27 12.78 4.38 -0.91
CA THR A 27 12.50 2.93 -0.98
C THR A 27 11.77 2.52 -2.26
N GLU A 28 11.81 1.23 -2.62
CA GLU A 28 11.22 0.70 -3.87
C GLU A 28 9.70 0.85 -3.93
N HIS A 29 9.19 1.36 -5.06
CA HIS A 29 7.76 1.50 -5.39
C HIS A 29 7.48 1.14 -6.86
N GLY A 30 8.20 0.14 -7.37
CA GLY A 30 8.10 -0.34 -8.73
C GLY A 30 7.05 -1.44 -8.86
N LEU A 31 7.14 -2.20 -9.95
CA LEU A 31 6.16 -3.24 -10.28
C LEU A 31 6.02 -4.32 -9.20
N ARG A 32 7.09 -4.58 -8.43
CA ARG A 32 7.03 -5.54 -7.31
C ARG A 32 6.11 -5.01 -6.23
N HIS A 33 6.37 -3.81 -5.71
CA HIS A 33 5.55 -3.18 -4.70
C HIS A 33 4.08 -3.02 -5.15
N CYS A 34 3.84 -2.37 -6.30
CA CYS A 34 2.48 -2.18 -6.83
C CYS A 34 1.75 -3.52 -7.03
N GLY A 35 2.47 -4.57 -7.43
CA GLY A 35 1.93 -5.92 -7.54
C GLY A 35 1.56 -6.55 -6.19
N VAL A 36 2.37 -6.34 -5.15
CA VAL A 36 2.08 -6.80 -3.78
C VAL A 36 0.86 -6.09 -3.22
N VAL A 37 0.80 -4.75 -3.33
CA VAL A 37 -0.34 -3.94 -2.85
C VAL A 37 -1.62 -4.35 -3.57
N SER A 38 -1.59 -4.46 -4.90
CA SER A 38 -2.73 -4.88 -5.71
C SER A 38 -3.29 -6.25 -5.27
N LYS A 39 -2.43 -7.26 -5.13
CA LYS A 39 -2.83 -8.61 -4.71
C LYS A 39 -3.34 -8.63 -3.27
N THR A 40 -2.72 -7.88 -2.38
CA THR A 40 -3.06 -7.84 -0.96
C THR A 40 -4.41 -7.16 -0.74
N ALA A 41 -4.66 -6.03 -1.41
CA ALA A 41 -5.94 -5.32 -1.34
C ALA A 41 -7.10 -6.22 -1.81
N TYR A 42 -6.92 -6.91 -2.94
CA TYR A 42 -7.88 -7.91 -3.42
C TYR A 42 -8.10 -9.02 -2.37
N ARG A 43 -7.01 -9.59 -1.85
CA ARG A 43 -7.07 -10.69 -0.87
C ARG A 43 -7.82 -10.31 0.40
N ILE A 44 -7.60 -9.10 0.93
CA ILE A 44 -8.30 -8.59 2.13
C ILE A 44 -9.81 -8.64 1.90
N LEU A 45 -10.29 -8.02 0.81
CA LEU A 45 -11.72 -7.96 0.51
C LEU A 45 -12.31 -9.34 0.23
N LYS A 46 -11.61 -10.20 -0.51
CA LYS A 46 -12.06 -11.57 -0.77
C LYS A 46 -12.18 -12.39 0.51
N LYS A 47 -11.21 -12.30 1.42
CA LYS A 47 -11.23 -13.03 2.69
C LYS A 47 -12.37 -12.55 3.59
N LEU A 48 -12.66 -11.24 3.60
CA LEU A 48 -13.78 -10.67 4.36
C LEU A 48 -15.15 -10.87 3.71
N GLY A 49 -15.23 -11.52 2.53
CA GLY A 49 -16.49 -11.87 1.89
C GLY A 49 -17.11 -10.78 1.03
N TYR A 50 -16.36 -9.74 0.67
CA TYR A 50 -16.85 -8.68 -0.22
C TYR A 50 -17.03 -9.16 -1.66
N PRO A 51 -17.89 -8.48 -2.45
CA PRO A 51 -18.12 -8.82 -3.86
C PRO A 51 -16.84 -8.81 -4.69
N GLU A 52 -16.77 -9.71 -5.69
CA GLU A 52 -15.64 -9.82 -6.62
C GLU A 52 -15.31 -8.47 -7.26
N LYS A 53 -16.35 -7.75 -7.70
CA LYS A 53 -16.19 -6.43 -8.31
C LYS A 53 -15.42 -5.47 -7.41
N THR A 54 -15.82 -5.34 -6.14
CA THR A 54 -15.16 -4.47 -5.15
C THR A 54 -13.69 -4.85 -4.95
N ALA A 55 -13.40 -6.16 -4.85
CA ALA A 55 -12.03 -6.65 -4.73
C ALA A 55 -11.16 -6.29 -5.96
N VAL A 56 -11.73 -6.39 -7.17
CA VAL A 56 -11.03 -6.01 -8.41
C VAL A 56 -10.74 -4.50 -8.46
N LEU A 57 -11.64 -3.65 -7.97
CA LEU A 57 -11.39 -2.21 -7.89
C LEU A 57 -10.24 -1.90 -6.92
N ALA A 58 -10.18 -2.58 -5.78
CA ALA A 58 -9.08 -2.42 -4.82
C ALA A 58 -7.73 -2.88 -5.39
N ALA A 59 -7.72 -3.98 -6.15
CA ALA A 59 -6.54 -4.40 -6.89
C ALA A 59 -6.09 -3.35 -7.92
N ALA A 60 -7.03 -2.77 -8.67
CA ALA A 60 -6.73 -1.75 -9.67
C ALA A 60 -6.14 -0.49 -9.01
N ALA A 61 -6.75 -0.02 -7.91
CA ALA A 61 -6.23 1.10 -7.13
C ALA A 61 -4.81 0.82 -6.61
N GLY A 62 -4.60 -0.34 -5.98
CA GLY A 62 -3.28 -0.72 -5.47
C GLY A 62 -2.20 -0.82 -6.55
N PHE A 63 -2.56 -1.21 -7.77
CA PHE A 63 -1.60 -1.29 -8.88
C PHE A 63 -1.15 0.10 -9.39
N LEU A 64 -2.01 1.12 -9.25
CA LEU A 64 -1.80 2.45 -9.82
C LEU A 64 -1.48 3.53 -8.77
N HIS A 65 -1.60 3.25 -7.47
CA HIS A 65 -1.63 4.28 -6.43
C HIS A 65 -0.42 5.23 -6.43
N ASP A 66 0.77 4.71 -6.74
CA ASP A 66 2.03 5.47 -6.69
C ASP A 66 2.52 6.03 -8.04
N ILE A 67 1.75 5.89 -9.13
CA ILE A 67 2.21 6.34 -10.47
C ILE A 67 2.48 7.84 -10.54
N GLY A 68 1.86 8.63 -9.68
CA GLY A 68 2.08 10.07 -9.62
C GLY A 68 3.51 10.45 -9.23
N ASN A 69 4.27 9.55 -8.60
CA ASN A 69 5.66 9.82 -8.21
C ASN A 69 6.58 10.11 -9.39
N MET A 70 6.21 9.73 -10.61
CA MET A 70 6.98 10.10 -11.80
C MET A 70 7.10 11.62 -11.98
N LEU A 71 6.23 12.40 -11.33
CA LEU A 71 6.20 13.86 -11.35
C LEU A 71 6.69 14.51 -10.04
N GLY A 72 7.10 13.72 -9.05
CA GLY A 72 7.46 14.20 -7.72
C GLY A 72 6.69 13.51 -6.60
N ARG A 73 7.25 13.54 -5.37
CA ARG A 73 6.59 13.00 -4.17
C ARG A 73 5.45 13.89 -3.67
N ASP A 74 5.61 15.21 -3.80
CA ASP A 74 4.57 16.14 -3.39
C ASP A 74 3.32 15.94 -4.26
N MET A 75 2.15 15.83 -3.63
CA MET A 75 0.86 15.61 -4.29
C MET A 75 0.78 14.39 -5.23
N HIS A 76 1.65 13.38 -5.09
CA HIS A 76 1.68 12.21 -5.97
C HIS A 76 0.36 11.42 -5.98
N HIS A 77 -0.35 11.38 -4.86
CA HIS A 77 -1.67 10.75 -4.74
C HIS A 77 -2.72 11.45 -5.62
N LYS A 78 -2.74 12.78 -5.62
CA LYS A 78 -3.66 13.59 -6.45
C LYS A 78 -3.31 13.49 -7.95
N MET A 79 -2.03 13.61 -8.30
CA MET A 79 -1.56 13.44 -9.67
C MET A 79 -1.77 12.01 -10.19
N GLY A 80 -1.48 11.01 -9.36
CA GLY A 80 -1.67 9.60 -9.64
C GLY A 80 -3.13 9.26 -9.92
N ALA A 81 -4.06 9.81 -9.14
CA ALA A 81 -5.49 9.66 -9.40
C ALA A 81 -5.89 10.22 -10.79
N LEU A 82 -5.41 11.41 -11.15
CA LEU A 82 -5.69 12.01 -12.47
C LEU A 82 -5.10 11.19 -13.62
N LEU A 83 -3.85 10.74 -13.50
CA LEU A 83 -3.17 9.89 -14.49
C LEU A 83 -3.85 8.51 -14.64
N SER A 84 -4.39 7.98 -13.54
CA SER A 84 -5.08 6.69 -13.53
C SER A 84 -6.33 6.69 -14.41
N LYS A 85 -7.04 7.82 -14.51
CA LYS A 85 -8.30 7.93 -15.25
C LYS A 85 -8.17 7.42 -16.69
N GLU A 86 -7.19 7.93 -17.43
CA GLU A 86 -6.98 7.57 -18.84
C GLU A 86 -6.66 6.08 -19.00
N ILE A 87 -5.77 5.54 -18.17
CA ILE A 87 -5.40 4.11 -18.17
C ILE A 87 -6.62 3.23 -17.90
N LEU A 88 -7.46 3.63 -16.95
CA LEU A 88 -8.64 2.86 -16.57
C LEU A 88 -9.72 2.89 -17.67
N GLU A 89 -9.92 4.04 -18.33
CA GLU A 89 -10.78 4.18 -19.51
C GLU A 89 -10.31 3.26 -20.65
N GLU A 90 -9.02 3.29 -20.98
CA GLU A 90 -8.42 2.44 -22.03
C GLU A 90 -8.51 0.94 -21.72
N THR A 91 -8.53 0.58 -20.43
CA THR A 91 -8.60 -0.82 -19.99
C THR A 91 -10.02 -1.31 -19.76
N GLY A 92 -11.02 -0.45 -19.99
CA GLY A 92 -12.44 -0.78 -20.04
C GLY A 92 -13.16 -0.74 -18.70
N PHE A 93 -12.66 0.03 -17.73
CA PHE A 93 -13.42 0.31 -16.50
C PHE A 93 -14.52 1.34 -16.78
N GLU A 94 -15.68 1.15 -16.14
CA GLU A 94 -16.79 2.10 -16.21
C GLU A 94 -16.49 3.34 -15.36
N LEU A 95 -17.05 4.50 -15.73
CA LEU A 95 -16.79 5.77 -15.04
C LEU A 95 -17.03 5.71 -13.52
N ARG A 96 -18.08 4.99 -13.08
CA ARG A 96 -18.36 4.83 -11.64
C ARG A 96 -17.23 4.09 -10.91
N ASP A 97 -16.70 3.05 -11.55
CA ASP A 97 -15.61 2.24 -11.01
C ASP A 97 -14.30 3.04 -11.01
N ILE A 98 -14.08 3.84 -12.06
CA ILE A 98 -12.95 4.77 -12.16
C ILE A 98 -12.96 5.78 -11.02
N ILE A 99 -14.11 6.39 -10.72
CA ILE A 99 -14.24 7.35 -9.62
C ILE A 99 -13.84 6.70 -8.29
N THR A 100 -14.34 5.50 -7.99
CA THR A 100 -13.98 4.76 -6.77
C THR A 100 -12.48 4.47 -6.71
N ILE A 101 -11.87 4.03 -7.82
CA ILE A 101 -10.42 3.77 -7.88
C ILE A 101 -9.63 5.06 -7.64
N MET A 102 -9.99 6.16 -8.30
CA MET A 102 -9.33 7.46 -8.14
C MET A 102 -9.43 7.97 -6.70
N THR A 103 -10.61 7.84 -6.07
CA THR A 103 -10.81 8.19 -4.66
C THR A 103 -9.89 7.39 -3.77
N ALA A 104 -9.81 6.07 -3.95
CA ALA A 104 -8.89 5.23 -3.19
C ALA A 104 -7.43 5.69 -3.36
N VAL A 105 -7.01 5.99 -4.60
CA VAL A 105 -5.67 6.53 -4.90
C VAL A 105 -5.41 7.89 -4.23
N VAL A 106 -6.40 8.73 -3.95
CA VAL A 106 -6.16 9.94 -3.15
C VAL A 106 -6.03 9.60 -1.66
N ILE A 107 -6.92 8.74 -1.16
CA ILE A 107 -7.05 8.41 0.27
C ILE A 107 -5.83 7.68 0.86
N HIS A 108 -4.98 7.04 0.04
CA HIS A 108 -3.81 6.33 0.57
C HIS A 108 -2.76 7.23 1.24
N GLU A 109 -2.78 8.53 0.95
CA GLU A 109 -1.92 9.54 1.60
C GLU A 109 -2.70 10.57 2.39
N GLU A 110 -3.83 11.04 1.87
CA GLU A 110 -4.57 12.16 2.44
C GLU A 110 -5.97 11.74 2.87
N ILE A 111 -6.14 11.56 4.18
CA ILE A 111 -7.45 11.30 4.79
C ILE A 111 -7.98 12.59 5.39
N GLU A 112 -9.01 13.14 4.77
CA GLU A 112 -9.81 14.23 5.36
C GLU A 112 -11.07 13.65 6.02
N GLY A 113 -10.99 13.44 7.33
CA GLY A 113 -12.11 12.91 8.12
C GLY A 113 -12.17 11.38 8.14
N SER A 114 -12.80 10.77 7.13
CA SER A 114 -13.10 9.33 7.12
C SER A 114 -12.70 8.64 5.81
N ILE A 115 -12.36 7.35 5.91
CA ILE A 115 -12.13 6.49 4.75
C ILE A 115 -13.51 6.09 4.18
N PRO A 116 -13.81 6.43 2.91
CA PRO A 116 -15.20 6.47 2.42
C PRO A 116 -15.78 5.11 2.06
N ASP A 117 -14.94 4.15 1.68
CA ASP A 117 -15.37 2.85 1.16
C ASP A 117 -14.33 1.76 1.39
N GLU A 118 -14.72 0.52 1.09
CA GLU A 118 -13.94 -0.68 1.34
C GLU A 118 -12.79 -0.85 0.35
N VAL A 119 -12.90 -0.25 -0.85
CA VAL A 119 -11.82 -0.19 -1.84
C VAL A 119 -10.67 0.63 -1.28
N SER A 120 -10.96 1.83 -0.80
CA SER A 120 -10.01 2.74 -0.17
C SER A 120 -9.40 2.12 1.07
N ALA A 121 -10.22 1.52 1.94
CA ALA A 121 -9.75 0.91 3.18
C ALA A 121 -8.81 -0.28 2.94
N SER A 122 -9.18 -1.22 2.07
CA SER A 122 -8.36 -2.40 1.79
C SER A 122 -7.06 -2.06 1.08
N MET A 123 -7.09 -1.11 0.13
CA MET A 123 -5.89 -0.65 -0.57
C MET A 123 -4.93 0.07 0.38
N LEU A 124 -5.45 0.92 1.27
CA LEU A 124 -4.65 1.61 2.27
C LEU A 124 -3.95 0.65 3.23
N ILE A 125 -4.66 -0.36 3.72
CA ILE A 125 -4.03 -1.40 4.57
C ILE A 125 -2.95 -2.13 3.77
N ALA A 126 -3.24 -2.50 2.52
CA ALA A 126 -2.29 -3.23 1.68
C ALA A 126 -0.99 -2.47 1.42
N ASP A 127 -1.04 -1.16 1.15
CA ASP A 127 0.15 -0.32 0.97
C ASP A 127 0.92 -0.17 2.28
N LYS A 128 0.25 0.32 3.33
CA LYS A 128 0.92 0.64 4.60
C LYS A 128 1.43 -0.58 5.37
N SER A 129 1.00 -1.80 5.00
CA SER A 129 1.50 -3.05 5.57
C SER A 129 2.64 -3.72 4.78
N ASP A 130 3.02 -3.23 3.59
CA ASP A 130 4.16 -3.76 2.82
C ASP A 130 5.50 -3.26 3.40
N VAL A 131 5.78 -3.63 4.64
CA VAL A 131 7.04 -3.36 5.36
C VAL A 131 7.91 -4.60 5.27
N HIS A 132 8.98 -4.57 4.48
CA HIS A 132 9.87 -5.73 4.31
C HIS A 132 11.21 -5.33 3.71
N ARG A 133 12.28 -6.06 4.04
CA ARG A 133 13.64 -5.80 3.52
C ARG A 133 13.77 -5.81 2.01
N SER A 134 12.87 -6.51 1.31
CA SER A 134 12.86 -6.52 -0.16
C SER A 134 12.48 -5.18 -0.79
N ARG A 135 11.98 -4.22 0.01
CA ARG A 135 11.73 -2.83 -0.40
C ARG A 135 13.03 -2.03 -0.54
N VAL A 136 14.09 -2.46 0.13
CA VAL A 136 15.34 -1.68 0.26
C VAL A 136 16.20 -1.90 -0.98
N ARG A 137 16.46 -0.82 -1.71
CA ARG A 137 17.24 -0.87 -2.96
C ARG A 137 18.73 -1.06 -2.72
N ASN A 138 19.26 -0.37 -1.71
CA ASN A 138 20.68 -0.36 -1.42
C ASN A 138 20.96 -0.62 0.07
N PRO A 139 21.12 -1.89 0.46
CA PRO A 139 21.45 -2.28 1.83
C PRO A 139 22.70 -1.60 2.41
N SER A 140 23.63 -1.14 1.57
CA SER A 140 24.89 -0.52 2.00
C SER A 140 24.75 0.93 2.49
N MET A 141 23.63 1.61 2.17
CA MET A 141 23.34 3.00 2.59
C MET A 141 22.20 3.10 3.61
N VAL A 142 21.76 1.97 4.16
CA VAL A 142 20.63 1.86 5.10
C VAL A 142 20.79 2.72 6.36
N SER A 143 22.00 3.10 6.73
CA SER A 143 22.24 3.95 7.90
C SER A 143 21.71 5.38 7.75
N GLN A 144 21.47 5.87 6.54
CA GLN A 144 21.14 7.28 6.28
C GLN A 144 19.63 7.58 6.22
N ASP A 145 18.78 6.59 5.89
CA ASP A 145 17.32 6.74 5.91
C ASP A 145 16.71 5.75 6.91
N ILE A 146 15.96 6.29 7.87
CA ILE A 146 15.25 5.51 8.88
C ILE A 146 14.18 4.60 8.23
N HIS A 147 13.58 4.97 7.09
CA HIS A 147 12.60 4.13 6.37
C HIS A 147 13.25 2.87 5.82
N ASP A 148 14.38 3.02 5.12
CA ASP A 148 15.12 1.87 4.59
C ASP A 148 15.74 1.05 5.73
N ARG A 149 16.15 1.66 6.84
CA ARG A 149 16.62 0.95 8.04
C ARG A 149 15.55 0.06 8.66
N VAL A 150 14.37 0.61 8.89
CA VAL A 150 13.26 -0.15 9.45
C VAL A 150 12.81 -1.25 8.47
N ASN A 151 12.71 -0.96 7.17
CA ASN A 151 12.39 -1.98 6.17
C ASN A 151 13.46 -3.06 6.12
N TYR A 152 14.75 -2.72 6.11
CA TYR A 152 15.84 -3.70 6.08
C TYR A 152 15.86 -4.59 7.32
N ALA A 153 15.55 -4.00 8.49
CA ALA A 153 15.40 -4.72 9.75
C ALA A 153 14.19 -5.65 9.75
N ALA A 154 13.13 -5.37 8.99
CA ALA A 154 11.98 -6.25 8.81
C ALA A 154 12.35 -7.49 7.97
N THR A 155 12.68 -8.55 8.69
CA THR A 155 13.13 -9.84 8.14
C THR A 155 11.98 -10.71 7.66
N GLU A 156 10.82 -10.56 8.28
CA GLU A 156 9.56 -11.22 7.94
C GLU A 156 8.42 -10.22 8.12
N SER A 157 7.42 -10.35 7.26
CA SER A 157 6.21 -9.54 7.27
C SER A 157 5.04 -10.36 6.76
N ASP A 158 4.04 -10.57 7.62
CA ASP A 158 2.83 -11.30 7.30
C ASP A 158 1.59 -10.46 7.64
N LEU A 159 0.69 -10.36 6.66
CA LEU A 159 -0.63 -9.78 6.85
C LEU A 159 -1.67 -10.90 6.77
N SER A 160 -2.20 -11.29 7.93
CA SER A 160 -3.23 -12.31 8.06
C SER A 160 -4.62 -11.69 8.24
N ILE A 161 -5.63 -12.40 7.73
CA ILE A 161 -7.04 -12.00 7.83
C ILE A 161 -7.80 -13.18 8.44
N ASP A 162 -8.47 -12.93 9.55
CA ASP A 162 -9.37 -13.85 10.24
C ASP A 162 -10.81 -13.33 10.10
N PRO A 163 -11.59 -13.84 9.12
CA PRO A 163 -12.95 -13.37 8.89
C PRO A 163 -13.93 -13.68 10.05
N PRO A 164 -13.92 -14.89 10.66
CA PRO A 164 -14.74 -15.16 11.84
C PRO A 164 -14.50 -14.19 13.00
N ALA A 165 -13.24 -13.88 13.32
CA ALA A 165 -12.89 -12.95 14.39
C ALA A 165 -12.98 -11.47 13.95
N LYS A 166 -13.15 -11.21 12.65
CA LYS A 166 -13.07 -9.88 12.03
C LYS A 166 -11.75 -9.17 12.38
N LEU A 167 -10.64 -9.89 12.27
CA LEU A 167 -9.31 -9.38 12.58
C LEU A 167 -8.44 -9.32 11.33
N ILE A 168 -7.71 -8.22 11.18
CA ILE A 168 -6.59 -8.06 10.25
C ILE A 168 -5.35 -7.90 11.12
N THR A 169 -4.36 -8.78 10.97
CA THR A 169 -3.17 -8.75 11.82
C THR A 169 -1.91 -8.63 10.96
N LEU A 170 -1.15 -7.56 11.19
CA LEU A 170 0.20 -7.39 10.66
C LEU A 170 1.21 -7.93 11.68
N SER A 171 1.98 -8.94 11.30
CA SER A 171 3.05 -9.52 12.11
C SER A 171 4.40 -9.26 11.46
N LEU A 172 5.29 -8.62 12.21
CA LEU A 172 6.63 -8.26 11.75
C LEU A 172 7.70 -8.92 12.63
N VAL A 173 8.78 -9.37 12.00
CA VAL A 173 10.01 -9.78 12.69
C VAL A 173 11.09 -8.75 12.39
N ILE A 174 11.46 -7.96 13.39
CA ILE A 174 12.45 -6.88 13.30
C ILE A 174 13.77 -7.34 13.92
N ASP A 175 14.85 -7.30 13.14
CA ASP A 175 16.22 -7.49 13.63
C ASP A 175 16.67 -6.25 14.42
N THR A 176 16.60 -6.37 15.75
CA THR A 176 16.93 -5.27 16.67
C THR A 176 18.40 -4.88 16.68
N ARG A 177 19.27 -5.61 15.99
CA ARG A 177 20.67 -5.22 15.77
C ARG A 177 20.81 -4.19 14.65
N ILE A 178 19.83 -4.12 13.75
CA ILE A 178 19.80 -3.19 12.61
C ILE A 178 18.97 -1.94 12.95
N SER A 179 17.79 -2.12 13.55
CA SER A 179 16.88 -1.03 13.91
C SER A 179 16.18 -1.33 15.22
N GLN A 180 16.05 -0.32 16.09
CA GLN A 180 15.29 -0.49 17.32
C GLN A 180 13.79 -0.46 17.04
N VAL A 181 12.99 -1.15 17.87
CA VAL A 181 11.52 -1.14 17.74
C VAL A 181 10.95 0.28 17.85
N ILE A 182 11.59 1.18 18.61
CA ILE A 182 11.16 2.58 18.70
C ILE A 182 11.27 3.33 17.36
N GLU A 183 12.29 3.04 16.55
CA GLU A 183 12.47 3.65 15.22
C GLU A 183 11.36 3.23 14.26
N TYR A 184 10.83 2.00 14.40
CA TYR A 184 9.63 1.60 13.67
C TYR A 184 8.46 2.51 14.02
N PHE A 185 8.22 2.76 15.31
CA PHE A 185 7.12 3.63 15.73
C PHE A 185 7.31 5.09 15.29
N GLU A 186 8.53 5.62 15.27
CA GLU A 186 8.80 6.99 14.82
C GLU A 186 8.28 7.26 13.41
N ILE A 187 8.37 6.28 12.50
CA ILE A 187 7.94 6.43 11.11
C ILE A 187 6.54 5.87 10.86
N PHE A 188 6.23 4.71 11.45
CA PHE A 188 5.06 3.92 11.09
C PHE A 188 3.88 4.12 12.03
N LEU A 189 4.00 4.86 13.14
CA LEU A 189 2.87 5.05 14.07
C LEU A 189 1.66 5.71 13.38
N SER A 190 1.89 6.73 12.57
CA SER A 190 0.83 7.38 11.78
C SER A 190 0.19 6.39 10.81
N ARG A 191 1.01 5.64 10.06
CA ARG A 191 0.59 4.59 9.13
C ARG A 191 -0.27 3.52 9.81
N MET A 192 0.12 3.06 11.00
CA MET A 192 -0.64 2.06 11.76
C MET A 192 -1.95 2.62 12.30
N SER A 193 -1.99 3.90 12.69
CA SER A 193 -3.24 4.56 13.06
C SER A 193 -4.23 4.59 11.89
N THR A 194 -3.73 4.88 10.69
CA THR A 194 -4.49 4.87 9.45
C THR A 194 -4.99 3.46 9.09
N CYS A 195 -4.17 2.42 9.26
CA CYS A 195 -4.60 1.02 9.12
C CYS A 195 -5.75 0.65 10.08
N ARG A 196 -5.72 1.12 11.34
CA ARG A 196 -6.83 0.89 12.28
C ARG A 196 -8.10 1.57 11.82
N GLN A 197 -8.03 2.79 11.30
CA GLN A 197 -9.20 3.48 10.76
C GLN A 197 -9.76 2.72 9.56
N ALA A 198 -8.90 2.25 8.66
CA ALA A 198 -9.29 1.47 7.50
C ALA A 198 -9.95 0.15 7.88
N ALA A 199 -9.39 -0.58 8.85
CA ALA A 199 -9.99 -1.83 9.31
C ALA A 199 -11.40 -1.62 9.88
N ARG A 200 -11.62 -0.51 10.61
CA ARG A 200 -12.96 -0.16 11.10
C ARG A 200 -13.96 0.08 9.96
N THR A 201 -13.55 0.71 8.86
CA THR A 201 -14.39 0.85 7.65
C THR A 201 -14.75 -0.51 7.07
N LEU A 202 -13.87 -1.51 7.17
CA LEU A 202 -14.12 -2.90 6.77
C LEU A 202 -14.91 -3.70 7.81
N GLY A 203 -15.36 -3.07 8.90
CA GLY A 203 -16.02 -3.75 10.02
C GLY A 203 -15.11 -4.73 10.77
N ALA A 204 -13.80 -4.51 10.73
CA ALA A 204 -12.76 -5.34 11.35
C ALA A 204 -11.91 -4.54 12.35
N GLU A 205 -11.12 -5.24 13.15
CA GLU A 205 -10.05 -4.65 13.96
C GLU A 205 -8.68 -4.89 13.31
N PHE A 206 -7.74 -3.97 13.56
CA PHE A 206 -6.36 -4.10 13.09
C PHE A 206 -5.42 -4.30 14.27
N ASN A 207 -4.65 -5.38 14.25
CA ASN A 207 -3.63 -5.69 15.24
C ASN A 207 -2.23 -5.60 14.63
N LEU A 208 -1.27 -5.15 15.43
CA LEU A 208 0.15 -5.14 15.07
C LEU A 208 0.93 -6.00 16.08
N TYR A 209 1.67 -6.97 15.56
CA TYR A 209 2.67 -7.73 16.32
C TYR A 209 4.06 -7.41 15.80
N ILE A 210 4.99 -7.13 16.71
CA ILE A 210 6.42 -7.02 16.40
C ILE A 210 7.16 -7.98 17.33
N ASN A 211 7.93 -8.91 16.76
CA ASN A 211 8.69 -9.92 17.52
C ASN A 211 7.79 -10.65 18.54
N ASN A 212 6.62 -11.12 18.09
CA ASN A 212 5.59 -11.81 18.88
C ASN A 212 4.99 -10.99 20.04
N THR A 213 5.28 -9.70 20.11
CA THR A 213 4.69 -8.79 21.11
C THR A 213 3.58 -7.98 20.46
N ARG A 214 2.38 -8.01 21.05
CA ARG A 214 1.27 -7.19 20.59
C ARG A 214 1.52 -5.72 20.91
N MET A 215 1.44 -4.87 19.90
CA MET A 215 1.69 -3.44 19.97
C MET A 215 0.41 -2.61 19.92
N ALA A 216 -0.57 -3.08 19.16
CA ALA A 216 -1.91 -2.53 19.03
C ALA A 216 -2.90 -3.68 18.78
#